data_AF-X1TR92-F1
#
_entry.id   AF-X1TR92-F1
#
_cell.length_a   1.000
_cell.length_b   1.000
_cell.length_c   1.000
_cell.angle_alpha   90.00
_cell.angle_beta   90.00
_cell.angle_gamma   90.00
#
_symmetry.space_group_name_H-M   'P 1'
#
loop_
_entity.id
_entity.type
_entity.pdbx_description
1 polymer ?
#
loop_
_entity_poly.entity_id
_entity_poly.type
_entity_poly.pdbx_seq_one_letter_code
_entity_poly.pdbx_strand_id
1 'polypeptide(L)'
;KSNYSMLRAKAYKLAKKAGFKGGCCIFHPFANDKMHEDNQEEAIWDKSQEGVDLKWLKAYFDKQDRHVGFWYKRPHFHFIGYGWIEGVDVVHQDTGWVIRNLGVRDSVYLTALYQLSHAGVKKGVQVATWMGCMSNSTYYKLRPETERPRGPGKCSKCGAELRPVRWEGVGDPPLLGMLEAGYWIDPGGWRYLEDGEKNHSCLVRRPDPR
;
A
#
# COMPACT_ATOMS: atom_id res chain seq x y z
N LYS A 1 -0.24 -8.34 -23.16
CA LYS A 1 0.19 -7.78 -21.85
C LYS A 1 -0.56 -6.47 -21.63
N SER A 2 -1.17 -6.21 -20.46
CA SER A 2 -1.89 -4.96 -20.21
C SER A 2 -0.93 -3.75 -20.24
N ASN A 3 -1.43 -2.56 -20.59
CA ASN A 3 -0.64 -1.31 -20.56
C ASN A 3 0.06 -1.11 -19.20
N TYR A 4 -0.63 -1.42 -18.10
CA TYR A 4 -0.05 -1.42 -16.75
C TYR A 4 1.17 -2.32 -16.61
N SER A 5 1.08 -3.59 -17.07
CA SER A 5 2.19 -4.53 -16.93
C SER A 5 3.44 -4.10 -17.69
N MET A 6 3.27 -3.41 -18.84
CA MET A 6 4.38 -2.84 -19.61
C MET A 6 4.96 -1.61 -18.93
N LEU A 7 4.12 -0.69 -18.45
CA LEU A 7 4.55 0.50 -17.72
C LEU A 7 5.31 0.14 -16.44
N ARG A 8 4.80 -0.83 -15.66
CA ARG A 8 5.47 -1.32 -14.45
C ARG A 8 6.83 -1.91 -14.78
N ALA A 9 6.92 -2.74 -15.83
CA ALA A 9 8.20 -3.31 -16.25
C ALA A 9 9.21 -2.23 -16.69
N LYS A 10 8.75 -1.17 -17.36
CA LYS A 10 9.59 -0.02 -17.72
C LYS A 10 10.03 0.73 -16.47
N ALA A 11 9.11 1.08 -15.57
CA ALA A 11 9.40 1.76 -14.31
C ALA A 11 10.45 1.00 -13.47
N TYR A 12 10.37 -0.34 -13.42
CA TYR A 12 11.34 -1.17 -12.70
C TYR A 12 12.76 -1.06 -13.28
N LYS A 13 12.87 -1.07 -14.62
CA LYS A 13 14.16 -0.92 -15.29
C LYS A 13 14.77 0.45 -15.02
N LEU A 14 13.95 1.50 -15.08
CA LEU A 14 14.40 2.87 -14.84
C LEU A 14 14.80 3.09 -13.38
N ALA A 15 13.99 2.60 -12.42
CA ALA A 15 14.34 2.65 -11.00
C ALA A 15 15.69 1.97 -10.72
N LYS A 16 15.92 0.78 -11.31
CA LYS A 16 17.21 0.09 -11.18
C LYS A 16 18.37 0.82 -11.85
N LYS A 17 18.15 1.39 -13.04
CA LYS A 17 19.15 2.23 -13.75
C LYS A 17 19.54 3.44 -12.88
N ALA A 18 18.57 4.02 -12.19
CA ALA A 18 18.79 5.13 -11.26
C ALA A 18 19.30 4.70 -9.87
N GLY A 19 19.70 3.44 -9.66
CA GLY A 19 20.35 3.00 -8.42
C GLY A 19 19.46 2.30 -7.38
N PHE A 20 18.15 2.15 -7.63
CA PHE A 20 17.25 1.40 -6.75
C PHE A 20 17.59 -0.11 -6.75
N LYS A 21 17.83 -0.68 -5.57
CA LYS A 21 18.24 -2.09 -5.41
C LYS A 21 17.07 -3.03 -5.20
N GLY A 22 16.03 -2.59 -4.50
CA GLY A 22 14.83 -3.39 -4.27
C GLY A 22 13.92 -2.84 -3.18
N GLY A 23 12.66 -3.22 -3.24
CA GLY A 23 11.62 -2.69 -2.37
C GLY A 23 10.21 -2.96 -2.86
N CYS A 24 9.26 -2.23 -2.30
CA CYS A 24 7.86 -2.23 -2.68
C CYS A 24 7.62 -1.20 -3.79
N CYS A 25 6.96 -1.62 -4.87
CA CYS A 25 6.38 -0.73 -5.88
C CYS A 25 4.87 -0.66 -5.69
N ILE A 26 4.33 0.55 -5.62
CA ILE A 26 2.90 0.84 -5.46
C ILE A 26 2.45 1.69 -6.65
N PHE A 27 1.37 1.28 -7.32
CA PHE A 27 0.84 2.00 -8.47
C PHE A 27 -0.38 2.85 -8.09
N HIS A 28 -0.38 4.09 -8.59
CA HIS A 28 -1.45 5.04 -8.40
C HIS A 28 -1.95 5.54 -9.76
N PRO A 29 -3.24 5.36 -10.10
CA PRO A 29 -3.80 5.83 -11.37
C PRO A 29 -4.11 7.33 -11.38
N PHE A 30 -4.27 7.93 -10.20
CA PHE A 30 -4.66 9.33 -10.02
C PHE A 30 -3.67 10.05 -9.11
N ALA A 31 -3.49 11.35 -9.33
CA ALA A 31 -2.81 12.24 -8.40
C ALA A 31 -3.84 13.17 -7.74
N ASN A 32 -3.51 13.65 -6.53
CA ASN A 32 -4.28 14.64 -5.80
C ASN A 32 -3.38 15.82 -5.51
N ASP A 33 -3.66 16.96 -6.14
CA ASP A 33 -2.97 18.20 -5.84
C ASP A 33 -3.75 18.95 -4.76
N LYS A 34 -3.09 19.19 -3.62
CA LYS A 34 -3.57 20.16 -2.65
C LYS A 34 -3.28 21.54 -3.22
N MET A 35 -4.31 22.36 -3.41
CA MET A 35 -4.27 23.61 -4.18
C MET A 35 -3.31 24.72 -3.66
N HIS A 36 -2.55 24.49 -2.59
CA HIS A 36 -1.71 25.49 -1.92
C HIS A 36 -0.18 25.29 -2.06
N GLU A 37 0.31 24.30 -2.80
CA GLU A 37 1.75 24.19 -3.07
C GLU A 37 2.12 24.92 -4.38
N ASP A 38 2.83 26.04 -4.24
CA ASP A 38 3.12 27.07 -5.27
C ASP A 38 3.85 26.61 -6.55
N ASN A 39 4.15 25.33 -6.73
CA ASN A 39 4.99 24.84 -7.81
C ASN A 39 4.35 23.66 -8.56
N GLN A 40 3.28 23.93 -9.29
CA GLN A 40 2.75 22.94 -10.23
C GLN A 40 2.68 23.52 -11.63
N GLU A 41 3.67 23.11 -12.42
CA GLU A 41 3.75 23.27 -13.87
C GLU A 41 2.38 23.02 -14.50
N GLU A 42 2.05 23.86 -15.49
CA GLU A 42 0.79 23.87 -16.21
C GLU A 42 0.29 22.45 -16.46
N ALA A 43 -0.77 22.05 -15.75
CA ALA A 43 -1.44 20.79 -16.00
C ALA A 43 -1.74 20.72 -17.51
N ILE A 44 -1.11 19.78 -18.20
CA ILE A 44 -1.27 19.57 -19.64
C ILE A 44 -2.71 19.08 -19.86
N TRP A 45 -3.63 20.02 -20.07
CA TRP A 45 -5.02 19.75 -20.38
C TRP A 45 -5.23 19.81 -21.89
N ASP A 46 -5.88 18.78 -22.42
CA ASP A 46 -6.34 18.76 -23.80
C ASP A 46 -7.54 19.70 -23.94
N LYS A 47 -7.30 20.88 -24.53
CA LYS A 47 -8.31 21.92 -24.77
C LYS A 47 -9.42 21.49 -25.76
N SER A 48 -9.33 20.31 -26.37
CA SER A 48 -10.35 19.79 -27.29
C SER A 48 -11.53 19.09 -26.62
N GLN A 49 -11.45 18.80 -25.31
CA GLN A 49 -12.58 18.20 -24.58
C GLN A 49 -13.37 19.28 -23.83
N GLU A 50 -14.70 19.25 -23.98
CA GLU A 50 -15.62 20.05 -23.15
C GLU A 50 -15.39 19.70 -21.68
N GLY A 51 -14.73 20.61 -20.96
CA GLY A 51 -14.32 20.40 -19.58
C GLY A 51 -14.24 21.74 -18.85
N VAL A 52 -14.51 21.69 -17.55
CA VAL A 52 -14.53 22.87 -16.69
C VAL A 52 -13.11 23.43 -16.55
N ASP A 53 -12.93 24.74 -16.82
CA ASP A 53 -11.66 25.42 -16.64
C ASP A 53 -11.21 25.33 -15.18
N LEU A 54 -10.13 24.58 -14.93
CA LEU A 54 -9.56 24.38 -13.61
C LEU A 54 -9.09 25.69 -12.98
N LYS A 55 -8.70 26.70 -13.77
CA LYS A 55 -8.35 28.02 -13.24
C LYS A 55 -9.57 28.74 -12.67
N TRP A 56 -10.70 28.68 -13.38
CA TRP A 56 -11.96 29.23 -12.88
C TRP A 56 -12.45 28.49 -11.63
N LEU A 57 -12.41 27.16 -11.66
CA LEU A 57 -12.87 26.32 -10.55
C LEU A 57 -12.02 26.53 -9.29
N LYS A 58 -10.71 26.75 -9.46
CA LYS A 58 -9.79 27.18 -8.39
C LYS A 58 -10.21 28.52 -7.79
N ALA A 59 -10.37 29.54 -8.63
CA ALA A 59 -10.78 30.87 -8.17
C ALA A 59 -12.15 30.86 -7.47
N TYR A 60 -13.04 29.94 -7.85
CA TYR A 60 -14.34 29.77 -7.21
C TYR A 60 -14.22 29.16 -5.80
N PHE A 61 -13.43 28.10 -5.61
CA PHE A 61 -13.28 27.45 -4.31
C PHE A 61 -12.35 28.19 -3.34
N ASP A 62 -11.32 28.87 -3.85
CA ASP A 62 -10.47 29.76 -3.06
C ASP A 62 -11.31 30.88 -2.41
N LYS A 63 -12.28 31.44 -3.15
CA LYS A 63 -13.24 32.44 -2.61
C LYS A 63 -14.15 31.90 -1.51
N GLN A 64 -14.34 30.59 -1.42
CA GLN A 64 -15.21 29.95 -0.43
C GLN A 64 -14.44 29.44 0.80
N ASP A 65 -13.11 29.64 0.86
CA ASP A 65 -12.24 29.07 1.91
C ASP A 65 -12.42 27.54 2.05
N ARG A 66 -12.66 26.87 0.92
CA ARG A 66 -12.89 25.43 0.87
C ARG A 66 -11.66 24.72 0.35
N HIS A 67 -11.10 23.85 1.18
CA HIS A 67 -10.06 22.91 0.74
C HIS A 67 -10.67 21.83 -0.15
N VAL A 68 -10.65 22.05 -1.47
CA VAL A 68 -11.08 21.07 -2.46
C VAL A 68 -9.87 20.34 -3.03
N GLY A 69 -9.85 19.01 -2.90
CA GLY A 69 -8.85 18.17 -3.55
C GLY A 69 -9.30 17.79 -4.95
N PHE A 70 -8.50 18.10 -5.96
CA PHE A 70 -8.76 17.70 -7.33
C PHE A 70 -8.01 16.42 -7.67
N TRP A 71 -8.78 15.40 -8.06
CA TRP A 71 -8.24 14.14 -8.54
C TRP A 71 -8.21 14.16 -10.07
N TYR A 72 -7.04 13.91 -10.63
CA TYR A 72 -6.88 13.83 -12.09
C TYR A 72 -6.06 12.60 -12.47
N LYS A 73 -6.27 12.10 -13.69
CA LYS A 73 -5.58 10.91 -14.22
C LYS A 73 -4.11 11.27 -14.45
N ARG A 74 -3.24 10.76 -13.59
CA ARG A 74 -1.79 10.91 -13.70
C ARG A 74 -1.16 9.63 -13.19
N PRO A 75 -1.07 8.58 -14.02
CA PRO A 75 -0.57 7.28 -13.57
C PRO A 75 0.90 7.39 -13.17
N HIS A 76 1.23 7.00 -11.94
CA HIS A 76 2.59 7.04 -11.40
C HIS A 76 2.88 5.85 -10.49
N PHE A 77 4.17 5.69 -10.16
CA PHE A 77 4.68 4.57 -9.37
C PHE A 77 5.47 5.11 -8.19
N HIS A 78 5.08 4.70 -6.99
CA HIS A 78 5.85 4.92 -5.77
C HIS A 78 6.77 3.72 -5.53
N PHE A 79 8.02 4.01 -5.17
CA PHE A 79 8.99 3.00 -4.76
C PHE A 79 9.41 3.29 -3.32
N ILE A 80 9.29 2.28 -2.46
CA ILE A 80 9.75 2.32 -1.07
C ILE A 80 10.74 1.18 -0.88
N GLY A 81 11.99 1.47 -0.59
CA GLY A 81 13.01 0.43 -0.43
C GLY A 81 14.43 0.95 -0.42
N TYR A 82 15.36 0.07 -0.78
CA TYR A 82 16.79 0.26 -0.67
C TYR A 82 17.42 0.74 -1.98
N GLY A 83 18.47 1.55 -1.85
CA GLY A 83 19.28 2.09 -2.94
C GLY A 83 19.53 3.59 -2.75
N TRP A 84 20.54 4.10 -3.45
CA TRP A 84 20.81 5.53 -3.56
C TRP A 84 20.43 5.95 -4.97
N ILE A 85 19.55 6.96 -5.06
CA ILE A 85 18.99 7.39 -6.34
C ILE A 85 19.89 8.46 -6.97
N GLU A 86 20.42 8.15 -8.15
CA GLU A 86 21.39 8.98 -8.89
C GLU A 86 21.09 8.96 -10.39
N GLY A 87 21.66 9.92 -11.15
CA GLY A 87 21.57 9.97 -12.62
C GLY A 87 20.15 10.16 -13.18
N VAL A 88 19.27 10.80 -12.42
CA VAL A 88 17.86 10.99 -12.78
C VAL A 88 17.67 11.95 -13.98
N ASP A 89 18.60 12.88 -14.15
CA ASP A 89 18.69 13.82 -15.27
C ASP A 89 18.97 13.09 -16.59
N VAL A 90 19.95 12.19 -16.61
CA VAL A 90 20.26 11.35 -17.77
C VAL A 90 19.08 10.45 -18.11
N VAL A 91 18.45 9.84 -17.09
CA VAL A 91 17.25 9.03 -17.29
C VAL A 91 16.11 9.85 -17.90
N HIS A 92 15.92 11.09 -17.45
CA HIS A 92 14.90 11.97 -17.99
C HIS A 92 15.18 12.35 -19.44
N GLN A 93 16.40 12.77 -19.77
CA GLN A 93 16.80 13.11 -21.14
C GLN A 93 16.63 11.93 -22.10
N ASP A 94 17.02 10.72 -21.67
CA ASP A 94 16.94 9.51 -22.49
C ASP A 94 15.51 9.01 -22.72
N THR A 95 14.60 9.24 -21.75
CA THR A 95 13.33 8.49 -21.71
C THR A 95 12.08 9.33 -21.52
N GLY A 96 12.22 10.60 -21.14
CA GLY A 96 11.14 11.49 -20.71
C GLY A 96 10.55 11.18 -19.34
N TRP A 97 11.01 10.13 -18.64
CA TRP A 97 10.50 9.78 -17.31
C TRP A 97 11.12 10.66 -16.23
N VAL A 98 10.28 11.11 -15.30
CA VAL A 98 10.74 11.86 -14.12
C VAL A 98 10.84 10.91 -12.94
N ILE A 99 12.02 10.85 -12.32
CA ILE A 99 12.26 10.11 -11.07
C ILE A 99 12.49 11.14 -9.98
N ARG A 100 11.56 11.22 -9.02
CA ARG A 100 11.68 12.11 -7.86
C ARG A 100 12.19 11.34 -6.66
N ASN A 101 13.38 11.69 -6.17
CA ASN A 101 13.90 11.17 -4.91
C ASN A 101 13.28 11.95 -3.74
N LEU A 102 12.50 11.27 -2.89
CA LEU A 102 11.86 11.87 -1.71
C LEU A 102 12.69 11.71 -0.42
N GLY A 103 13.93 11.24 -0.55
CA GLY A 103 14.86 11.04 0.56
C GLY A 103 14.51 9.88 1.47
N VAL A 104 15.19 9.82 2.61
CA VAL A 104 14.93 8.85 3.67
C VAL A 104 13.71 9.30 4.46
N ARG A 105 12.82 8.35 4.78
CA ARG A 105 11.58 8.62 5.52
C ARG A 105 11.77 8.26 6.99
N ASP A 106 11.23 9.08 7.88
CA ASP A 106 11.26 8.82 9.33
C ASP A 106 10.55 7.51 9.70
N SER A 107 9.47 7.19 8.96
CA SER A 107 8.71 5.96 9.14
C SER A 107 8.33 5.35 7.80
N VAL A 108 8.88 4.16 7.53
CA VAL A 108 8.50 3.32 6.40
C VAL A 108 7.04 2.89 6.53
N TYR A 109 6.59 2.56 7.75
CA TYR A 109 5.21 2.15 8.04
C TYR A 109 4.21 3.26 7.69
N LEU A 110 4.39 4.46 8.23
CA LEU A 110 3.47 5.58 7.97
C LEU A 110 3.51 6.00 6.50
N THR A 111 4.68 5.94 5.87
CA THR A 111 4.80 6.22 4.42
C THR A 111 4.02 5.19 3.60
N ALA A 112 4.17 3.90 3.89
CA ALA A 112 3.44 2.84 3.18
C ALA A 112 1.92 2.96 3.43
N LEU A 113 1.50 3.21 4.67
CA LEU A 113 0.10 3.43 5.01
C LEU A 113 -0.50 4.61 4.24
N TYR A 114 0.22 5.74 4.20
CA TYR A 114 -0.19 6.90 3.42
C TYR A 114 -0.35 6.52 1.95
N GLN A 115 0.64 5.88 1.32
CA GLN A 115 0.55 5.50 -0.09
C GLN A 115 -0.62 4.54 -0.36
N LEU A 116 -0.85 3.57 0.53
CA LEU A 116 -1.92 2.59 0.35
C LEU A 116 -3.32 3.15 0.62
N SER A 117 -3.46 4.23 1.40
CA SER A 117 -4.76 4.82 1.74
C SER A 117 -5.53 5.36 0.53
N HIS A 118 -4.82 5.64 -0.57
CA HIS A 118 -5.37 6.18 -1.82
C HIS A 118 -4.93 5.38 -3.05
N ALA A 119 -4.44 4.16 -2.85
CA ALA A 119 -4.10 3.26 -3.94
C ALA A 119 -5.36 2.48 -4.37
N GLY A 120 -5.65 2.46 -5.67
CA GLY A 120 -6.85 1.80 -6.20
C GLY A 120 -6.74 0.27 -6.14
N VAL A 121 -7.69 -0.39 -5.47
CA VAL A 121 -7.75 -1.87 -5.37
C VAL A 121 -8.74 -2.42 -6.41
N LYS A 122 -8.29 -3.34 -7.28
CA LYS A 122 -9.16 -4.10 -8.20
C LYS A 122 -8.89 -5.59 -8.05
N LYS A 123 -9.96 -6.42 -8.04
CA LYS A 123 -9.84 -7.89 -8.00
C LYS A 123 -8.92 -8.38 -9.11
N GLY A 124 -7.96 -9.23 -8.73
CA GLY A 124 -6.95 -9.80 -9.65
C GLY A 124 -5.77 -8.89 -9.99
N VAL A 125 -5.71 -7.67 -9.45
CA VAL A 125 -4.58 -6.73 -9.64
C VAL A 125 -3.91 -6.47 -8.30
N GLN A 126 -2.60 -6.72 -8.25
CA GLN A 126 -1.78 -6.39 -7.08
C GLN A 126 -1.43 -4.90 -7.11
N VAL A 127 -1.84 -4.20 -6.05
CA VAL A 127 -1.56 -2.78 -5.83
C VAL A 127 -0.11 -2.55 -5.43
N ALA A 128 0.40 -3.40 -4.54
CA ALA A 128 1.78 -3.42 -4.10
C ALA A 128 2.49 -4.65 -4.67
N THR A 129 3.73 -4.49 -5.11
CA THR A 129 4.55 -5.60 -5.62
C THR A 129 6.00 -5.45 -5.18
N TRP A 130 6.57 -6.52 -4.63
CA TRP A 130 7.97 -6.58 -4.25
C TRP A 130 8.90 -6.78 -5.45
N MET A 131 10.01 -6.05 -5.50
CA MET A 131 10.98 -6.11 -6.60
C MET A 131 12.43 -6.01 -6.13
N GLY A 132 13.35 -6.36 -7.04
CA GLY A 132 14.80 -6.25 -6.79
C GLY A 132 15.27 -7.27 -5.77
N CYS A 133 16.13 -6.87 -4.83
CA CYS A 133 16.60 -7.74 -3.75
C CYS A 133 15.49 -8.21 -2.79
N MET A 134 14.37 -7.49 -2.72
CA MET A 134 13.23 -7.82 -1.86
C MET A 134 12.13 -8.62 -2.56
N SER A 135 12.30 -8.99 -3.84
CA SER A 135 11.27 -9.77 -4.54
C SER A 135 11.13 -11.17 -3.93
N ASN A 136 9.94 -11.77 -3.98
CA ASN A 136 9.70 -13.11 -3.39
C ASN A 136 10.68 -14.18 -3.92
N SER A 137 11.16 -14.05 -5.17
CA SER A 137 12.11 -14.98 -5.78
C SER A 137 13.58 -14.68 -5.47
N THR A 138 13.89 -13.61 -4.75
CA THR A 138 15.27 -13.23 -4.36
C THR A 138 15.41 -12.97 -2.88
N TYR A 139 14.31 -12.80 -2.15
CA TYR A 139 14.27 -12.49 -0.72
C TYR A 139 15.02 -13.53 0.12
N TYR A 140 15.00 -14.82 -0.24
CA TYR A 140 15.78 -15.86 0.44
C TYR A 140 17.29 -15.58 0.44
N LYS A 141 17.80 -14.82 -0.54
CA LYS A 141 19.23 -14.45 -0.64
C LYS A 141 19.63 -13.43 0.42
N LEU A 142 18.67 -12.71 0.97
CA LEU A 142 18.91 -11.76 2.07
C LEU A 142 19.14 -12.47 3.40
N ARG A 143 18.99 -13.81 3.46
CA ARG A 143 19.05 -14.61 4.69
C ARG A 143 18.27 -13.93 5.81
N PRO A 144 16.98 -13.61 5.58
CA PRO A 144 16.17 -12.98 6.59
C PRO A 144 16.22 -13.85 7.84
N GLU A 145 16.37 -13.22 9.01
CA GLU A 145 16.13 -13.93 10.27
C GLU A 145 14.76 -14.62 10.15
N THR A 146 14.64 -15.82 10.70
CA THR A 146 13.32 -16.41 10.90
C THR A 146 12.42 -15.35 11.52
N GLU A 147 11.20 -15.19 11.00
CA GLU A 147 10.22 -14.32 11.65
C GLU A 147 10.25 -14.71 13.13
N ARG A 148 10.69 -13.78 13.98
CA ARG A 148 10.57 -13.99 15.42
C ARG A 148 9.07 -14.19 15.59
N PRO A 149 8.61 -15.40 15.98
CA PRO A 149 7.20 -15.60 16.17
C PRO A 149 6.77 -14.47 17.09
N ARG A 150 5.72 -13.73 16.71
CA ARG A 150 5.16 -12.72 17.61
C ARG A 150 4.95 -13.46 18.92
N GLY A 151 5.75 -13.12 19.92
CA GLY A 151 5.61 -13.73 21.24
C GLY A 151 4.17 -13.55 21.68
N PRO A 152 3.65 -14.42 22.56
CA PRO A 152 2.29 -14.26 23.05
C PRO A 152 2.12 -12.80 23.50
N GLY A 153 1.17 -12.09 22.89
CA GLY A 153 0.93 -10.69 23.22
C GLY A 153 0.67 -10.57 24.72
N LYS A 154 0.93 -9.43 25.36
CA LYS A 154 0.62 -9.25 26.77
C LYS A 154 -0.71 -8.52 26.92
N CYS A 155 -1.52 -8.93 27.88
CA CYS A 155 -2.71 -8.19 28.28
C CYS A 155 -2.31 -6.80 28.77
N SER A 156 -2.86 -5.73 28.18
CA SER A 156 -2.53 -4.35 28.54
C SER A 156 -2.96 -3.96 29.95
N LYS A 157 -3.87 -4.71 30.58
CA LYS A 157 -4.35 -4.45 31.94
C LYS A 157 -3.52 -5.16 33.01
N CYS A 158 -3.23 -6.44 32.82
CA CYS A 158 -2.58 -7.27 33.85
C CYS A 158 -1.19 -7.79 33.49
N GLY A 159 -0.72 -7.58 32.25
CA GLY A 159 0.59 -8.02 31.79
C GLY A 159 0.72 -9.52 31.53
N ALA A 160 -0.33 -10.31 31.78
CA ALA A 160 -0.34 -11.74 31.52
C ALA A 160 -0.20 -12.05 30.02
N GLU A 161 0.44 -13.17 29.70
CA GLU A 161 0.57 -13.65 28.32
C GLU A 161 -0.80 -14.05 27.76
N LEU A 162 -1.13 -13.53 26.58
CA LEU A 162 -2.33 -13.86 25.83
C LEU A 162 -2.15 -15.24 25.22
N ARG A 163 -3.14 -16.11 25.47
CA ARG A 163 -3.18 -17.46 24.93
C ARG A 163 -4.11 -17.50 23.72
N PRO A 164 -3.74 -18.21 22.64
CA PRO A 164 -4.64 -18.40 21.51
C PRO A 164 -5.89 -19.16 21.95
N VAL A 165 -7.04 -18.80 21.37
CA VAL A 165 -8.33 -19.45 21.61
C VAL A 165 -9.00 -19.87 20.31
N ARG A 166 -9.85 -20.92 20.37
CA ARG A 166 -10.67 -21.43 19.28
C ARG A 166 -12.14 -21.43 19.69
N TRP A 167 -13.02 -21.05 18.77
CA TRP A 167 -14.46 -21.23 18.94
C TRP A 167 -14.85 -22.69 18.72
N GLU A 168 -15.46 -23.31 19.72
CA GLU A 168 -16.05 -24.64 19.72
C GLU A 168 -17.53 -24.61 20.19
N GLY A 169 -18.11 -23.40 20.30
CA GLY A 169 -19.51 -23.20 20.63
C GLY A 169 -20.45 -23.57 19.48
N VAL A 170 -21.76 -23.55 19.78
CA VAL A 170 -22.79 -23.84 18.80
C VAL A 170 -22.99 -22.65 17.87
N GLY A 171 -22.96 -22.90 16.56
CA GLY A 171 -23.19 -21.89 15.53
C GLY A 171 -21.92 -21.10 15.16
N ASP A 172 -22.13 -19.98 14.46
CA ASP A 172 -21.04 -19.10 14.03
C ASP A 172 -20.39 -18.40 15.23
N PRO A 173 -19.06 -18.14 15.17
CA PRO A 173 -18.38 -17.45 16.25
C PRO A 173 -18.96 -16.04 16.45
N PRO A 174 -19.08 -15.53 17.69
CA PRO A 174 -19.62 -14.20 17.98
C PRO A 174 -18.89 -13.05 17.29
N LEU A 175 -17.66 -13.29 16.83
CA LEU A 175 -16.81 -12.33 16.14
C LEU A 175 -16.85 -12.47 14.61
N LEU A 176 -17.72 -13.32 14.05
CA LEU A 176 -17.85 -13.46 12.60
C LEU A 176 -18.29 -12.13 11.96
N GLY A 177 -17.51 -11.65 11.00
CA GLY A 177 -17.78 -10.38 10.30
C GLY A 177 -17.30 -9.12 11.04
N MET A 178 -16.71 -9.26 12.23
CA MET A 178 -16.06 -8.15 12.94
C MET A 178 -14.67 -7.87 12.34
N LEU A 179 -14.22 -6.61 12.44
CA LEU A 179 -12.86 -6.22 12.04
C LEU A 179 -11.81 -6.74 13.03
N GLU A 180 -10.55 -6.74 12.66
CA GLU A 180 -9.46 -7.08 13.60
C GLU A 180 -9.33 -5.98 14.67
N ALA A 181 -9.69 -6.30 15.92
CA ALA A 181 -9.56 -5.41 17.07
C ALA A 181 -9.60 -6.21 18.40
N GLY A 182 -9.51 -5.51 19.53
CA GLY A 182 -9.75 -6.08 20.86
C GLY A 182 -11.24 -5.99 21.23
N TYR A 183 -11.85 -7.13 21.58
CA TYR A 183 -13.27 -7.23 21.95
C TYR A 183 -13.43 -7.83 23.34
N TRP A 184 -14.48 -7.40 24.05
CA TRP A 184 -14.97 -8.09 25.23
C TRP A 184 -16.06 -9.05 24.80
N ILE A 185 -15.86 -10.34 25.04
CA ILE A 185 -16.78 -11.41 24.65
C ILE A 185 -17.05 -12.31 25.84
N ASP A 186 -18.21 -12.98 25.82
CA ASP A 186 -18.48 -14.08 26.75
C ASP A 186 -17.49 -15.23 26.48
N PRO A 187 -16.85 -15.80 27.52
CA PRO A 187 -15.88 -16.86 27.36
C PRO A 187 -16.52 -18.19 26.93
N GLY A 188 -17.83 -18.36 27.08
CA GLY A 188 -18.57 -19.55 26.68
C GLY A 188 -18.39 -19.86 25.19
N GLY A 189 -18.14 -21.14 24.90
CA GLY A 189 -17.87 -21.60 23.53
C GLY A 189 -16.44 -21.34 23.04
N TRP A 190 -15.57 -20.69 23.81
CA TRP A 190 -14.15 -20.53 23.48
C TRP A 190 -13.28 -21.47 24.32
N ARG A 191 -12.33 -22.14 23.67
CA ARG A 191 -11.33 -23.00 24.32
C ARG A 191 -9.93 -22.48 24.04
N TYR A 192 -9.05 -22.50 25.05
CA TYR A 192 -7.62 -22.26 24.87
C TYR A 192 -6.98 -23.39 24.04
N LEU A 193 -6.14 -23.02 23.08
CA LEU A 193 -5.36 -24.01 22.34
C LEU A 193 -4.22 -24.54 23.22
N GLU A 194 -3.90 -25.82 23.02
CA GLU A 194 -2.70 -26.44 23.60
C GLU A 194 -1.44 -26.08 22.80
N ASP A 195 -0.28 -26.21 23.42
CA ASP A 195 1.00 -25.89 22.77
C ASP A 195 1.24 -26.81 21.56
N GLY A 196 1.50 -26.22 20.40
CA GLY A 196 1.66 -26.95 19.13
C GLY A 196 0.34 -27.25 18.40
N GLU A 197 -0.82 -26.97 19.02
CA GLU A 197 -2.11 -27.06 18.35
C GLU A 197 -2.25 -25.95 17.29
N LYS A 198 -2.53 -26.33 16.04
CA LYS A 198 -2.66 -25.36 14.94
C LYS A 198 -3.96 -24.56 15.09
N ASN A 199 -3.82 -23.23 15.06
CA ASN A 199 -4.98 -22.34 14.98
C ASN A 199 -5.50 -22.29 13.53
N HIS A 200 -6.31 -23.27 13.13
CA HIS A 200 -6.96 -23.30 11.82
C HIS A 200 -8.21 -22.40 11.74
N SER A 201 -8.24 -21.26 12.44
CA SER A 201 -9.45 -20.43 12.58
C SER A 201 -9.79 -19.53 11.38
N CYS A 202 -9.04 -19.58 10.29
CA CYS A 202 -9.49 -18.99 9.03
C CYS A 202 -9.85 -20.10 8.05
N LEU A 203 -11.10 -20.56 8.16
CA LEU A 203 -11.84 -21.17 7.05
C LEU A 203 -11.77 -20.23 5.83
N VAL A 204 -10.70 -20.32 5.05
CA VAL A 204 -10.76 -20.03 3.61
C VAL A 204 -11.62 -21.16 3.04
N ARG A 205 -12.94 -21.06 3.16
CA ARG A 205 -13.84 -21.86 2.34
C ARG A 205 -13.50 -21.48 0.91
N ARG A 206 -12.97 -22.44 0.13
CA ARG A 206 -12.98 -22.29 -1.33
C ARG A 206 -14.43 -21.98 -1.71
N PRO A 207 -14.72 -20.94 -2.50
CA PRO A 207 -16.07 -20.75 -3.00
C PRO A 207 -16.46 -22.05 -3.72
N ASP A 208 -17.63 -22.56 -3.35
CA ASP A 208 -18.25 -23.74 -3.92
C ASP A 208 -18.27 -23.60 -5.46
N PRO A 209 -17.71 -24.56 -6.22
CA PRO A 209 -17.80 -24.54 -7.67
C PRO A 209 -19.22 -24.92 -8.08
N ARG A 210 -20.12 -23.93 -8.07
CA ARG A 210 -21.33 -23.93 -8.90
C ARG A 210 -21.01 -23.33 -10.25
#